data_AF-X1EQP0-F1
#
_entry.id   AF-X1EQP0-F1
#
_cell.length_a   1.000
_cell.length_b   1.000
_cell.length_c   1.000
_cell.angle_alpha   90.00
_cell.angle_beta   90.00
_cell.angle_gamma   90.00
#
_symmetry.space_group_name_H-M   'P 1'
#
loop_
_entity.id
_entity.type
_entity.pdbx_description
1 polymer ?
#
loop_
_entity_poly.entity_id
_entity_poly.type
_entity_poly.pdbx_seq_one_letter_code
_entity_poly.pdbx_strand_id
1 'polypeptide(L)'
;MSDVNINYEFSEFGRKIRIVAIIVIIGPIISIPLSFFSLIPSTTLFIVSILISIIPSILLIIFNISALVNVKRINLQLNNHNLAKFHSLLLGAIIFTNVLFAILLGVMSFFLVDIMSKFYPYPPSTLEISSILEMIMILFIFLGIVFAIIIIAAIIEMKAWDNLNNFFIENASMFPPNISKAA
;
A
#
# COMPACT_ATOMS: atom_id res chain seq x y z
N MET A 1 -35.30 1.04 -0.07
CA MET A 1 -33.89 0.75 0.28
C MET A 1 -33.91 -0.45 1.20
N SER A 2 -33.10 -1.48 0.94
CA SER A 2 -32.95 -2.60 1.89
C SER A 2 -32.45 -2.04 3.21
N ASP A 3 -33.05 -2.45 4.32
CA ASP A 3 -32.63 -2.05 5.65
C ASP A 3 -31.21 -2.61 5.89
N VAL A 4 -30.18 -1.77 5.69
CA VAL A 4 -28.80 -2.20 5.87
C VAL A 4 -28.54 -2.28 7.37
N ASN A 5 -28.07 -3.44 7.82
CA ASN A 5 -27.72 -3.65 9.22
C ASN A 5 -26.35 -3.01 9.49
N ILE A 6 -26.36 -1.82 10.10
CA ILE A 6 -25.17 -1.02 10.42
C ILE A 6 -24.14 -1.82 11.22
N ASN A 7 -24.59 -2.59 12.22
CA ASN A 7 -23.70 -3.39 13.08
C ASN A 7 -22.99 -4.48 12.29
N TYR A 8 -23.71 -5.12 11.37
CA TYR A 8 -23.13 -6.12 10.48
C TYR A 8 -22.08 -5.50 9.55
N GLU A 9 -22.37 -4.34 8.94
CA GLU A 9 -21.43 -3.67 8.04
C GLU A 9 -20.16 -3.19 8.78
N PHE A 10 -20.27 -2.69 10.02
CA PHE A 10 -19.10 -2.34 10.85
C PHE A 10 -18.27 -3.56 11.24
N SER A 11 -18.93 -4.67 11.60
CA SER A 11 -18.25 -5.94 11.89
C SER A 11 -17.46 -6.43 10.67
N GLU A 12 -18.07 -6.37 9.48
CA GLU A 12 -17.43 -6.74 8.22
C GLU A 12 -16.26 -5.81 7.87
N PHE A 13 -16.42 -4.50 8.06
CA PHE A 13 -15.33 -3.53 7.91
C PHE A 13 -14.15 -3.87 8.82
N GLY A 14 -14.38 -4.05 10.13
CA GLY A 14 -13.34 -4.37 11.10
C GLY A 14 -12.62 -5.68 10.78
N ARG A 15 -13.36 -6.70 10.33
CA ARG A 15 -12.78 -7.97 9.88
C ARG A 15 -11.82 -7.78 8.70
N LYS A 16 -12.21 -6.99 7.70
CA LYS A 16 -11.38 -6.72 6.51
C LYS A 16 -10.14 -5.90 6.84
N ILE A 17 -10.27 -4.86 7.68
CA ILE A 17 -9.13 -4.07 8.16
C ILE A 17 -8.14 -4.94 8.94
N ARG A 18 -8.62 -5.88 9.75
CA ARG A 18 -7.75 -6.85 10.44
C ARG A 18 -6.97 -7.72 9.45
N ILE A 19 -7.60 -8.18 8.37
CA ILE A 19 -6.91 -8.94 7.31
C ILE A 19 -5.86 -8.07 6.62
N VAL A 20 -6.18 -6.82 6.29
CA VAL A 20 -5.23 -5.83 5.74
C VAL A 20 -4.02 -5.69 6.65
N ALA A 21 -4.23 -5.49 7.96
CA ALA A 21 -3.13 -5.36 8.93
C ALA A 21 -2.23 -6.62 8.97
N ILE A 22 -2.82 -7.82 8.93
CA ILE A 22 -2.08 -9.08 8.88
C ILE A 22 -1.24 -9.16 7.60
N ILE A 23 -1.80 -8.80 6.44
CA ILE A 23 -1.09 -8.82 5.16
C ILE A 23 0.08 -7.81 5.17
N VAL A 24 -0.11 -6.61 5.74
CA VAL A 24 0.95 -5.59 5.83
C VAL A 24 2.12 -6.06 6.69
N ILE A 25 1.86 -6.79 7.78
CA ILE A 25 2.90 -7.32 8.66
C ILE A 25 3.61 -8.53 8.04
N ILE A 26 2.86 -9.48 7.49
CA ILE A 26 3.40 -10.73 6.94
C ILE A 26 4.08 -10.52 5.58
N GLY A 27 3.57 -9.59 4.76
CA GLY A 27 4.06 -9.33 3.41
C GLY A 27 5.58 -9.13 3.34
N PRO A 28 6.16 -8.18 4.11
CA PRO A 28 7.61 -7.97 4.17
C PRO A 28 8.39 -9.20 4.65
N ILE A 29 7.84 -9.96 5.61
CA ILE A 29 8.48 -11.17 6.14
C ILE A 29 8.63 -12.24 5.04
N ILE A 30 7.66 -12.32 4.12
CA ILE A 30 7.70 -13.25 2.98
C ILE A 30 8.56 -12.68 1.83
N SER A 31 8.40 -11.40 1.50
CA SER A 31 9.02 -10.80 0.31
C SER A 31 10.52 -10.56 0.44
N ILE A 32 11.02 -10.22 1.64
CA ILE A 32 12.45 -9.96 1.87
C ILE A 32 13.29 -11.22 1.62
N PRO A 33 13.01 -12.40 2.21
CA PRO A 33 13.73 -13.63 1.89
C PRO A 33 13.64 -14.02 0.41
N LEU A 34 12.47 -13.80 -0.22
CA LEU A 34 12.25 -14.15 -1.62
C LEU A 34 13.07 -13.28 -2.57
N SER A 35 13.32 -12.02 -2.24
CA SER A 35 14.17 -11.15 -3.05
C SER A 35 15.61 -11.66 -3.12
N PHE A 36 16.11 -12.37 -2.10
CA PHE A 36 17.43 -13.02 -2.18
C PHE A 36 17.48 -14.17 -3.19
N PHE A 37 16.37 -14.90 -3.42
CA PHE A 37 16.33 -15.91 -4.48
C PHE A 37 16.40 -15.31 -5.89
N SER A 38 16.03 -14.03 -6.06
CA SER A 38 16.20 -13.33 -7.35
C SER A 38 17.67 -13.06 -7.71
N LEU A 39 18.60 -13.21 -6.75
CA LEU A 39 20.05 -13.14 -7.00
C LEU A 39 20.60 -14.41 -7.65
N ILE A 40 19.84 -15.51 -7.61
CA ILE A 40 20.22 -16.75 -8.29
C ILE A 40 19.91 -16.56 -9.78
N PRO A 41 20.86 -16.83 -10.70
CA PRO A 41 20.67 -16.67 -12.15
C PRO A 41 19.80 -17.79 -12.74
N SER A 42 18.64 -18.05 -12.13
CA SER A 42 17.61 -18.96 -12.62
C SER A 42 16.39 -18.15 -13.00
N THR A 43 16.08 -18.13 -14.29
CA THR A 43 14.90 -17.46 -14.86
C THR A 43 13.59 -17.96 -14.23
N THR A 44 13.52 -19.25 -13.87
CA THR A 44 12.36 -19.84 -13.21
C THR A 44 12.15 -19.29 -11.80
N LEU A 45 13.21 -19.23 -10.99
CA LEU A 45 13.13 -18.68 -9.63
C LEU A 45 12.81 -17.19 -9.64
N PHE A 46 13.35 -16.46 -10.62
CA PHE A 46 13.02 -15.04 -10.82
C PHE A 46 11.52 -14.83 -11.06
N ILE A 47 10.91 -15.57 -12.00
CA ILE A 47 9.47 -15.47 -12.30
C ILE A 47 8.63 -15.84 -11.07
N VAL A 48 8.99 -16.92 -10.37
CA VAL A 48 8.28 -17.34 -9.16
C VAL A 48 8.35 -16.27 -8.07
N SER A 49 9.51 -15.64 -7.88
CA SER A 49 9.70 -14.58 -6.88
C SER A 49 8.81 -13.35 -7.18
N ILE A 50 8.69 -12.95 -8.45
CA ILE A 50 7.79 -11.86 -8.88
C ILE A 50 6.34 -12.20 -8.56
N LEU A 51 5.88 -13.39 -8.94
CA LEU A 51 4.49 -13.79 -8.74
C LEU A 51 4.11 -13.80 -7.25
N ILE A 52 4.97 -14.35 -6.39
CA ILE A 52 4.72 -14.38 -4.95
C ILE A 52 4.72 -12.96 -4.36
N SER A 53 5.54 -12.05 -4.88
CA SER A 53 5.61 -10.66 -4.41
C SER A 53 4.37 -9.83 -4.77
N ILE A 54 3.71 -10.13 -5.89
CA ILE A 54 2.55 -9.37 -6.39
C ILE A 54 1.26 -9.75 -5.67
N ILE A 55 1.08 -11.03 -5.31
CA ILE A 55 -0.17 -11.54 -4.73
C ILE A 55 -0.60 -10.78 -3.46
N PRO A 56 0.27 -10.57 -2.44
CA PRO A 56 -0.10 -9.82 -1.24
C PRO A 56 -0.57 -8.40 -1.55
N SER A 57 0.06 -7.72 -2.50
CA SER A 57 -0.30 -6.35 -2.90
C SER A 57 -1.69 -6.29 -3.53
N ILE A 58 -2.04 -7.25 -4.39
CA ILE A 58 -3.38 -7.34 -4.97
C ILE A 58 -4.43 -7.61 -3.89
N LEU A 59 -4.16 -8.56 -2.99
CA LEU A 59 -5.07 -8.85 -1.88
C LEU A 59 -5.29 -7.62 -0.99
N LEU A 60 -4.22 -6.89 -0.69
CA LEU A 60 -4.28 -5.66 0.10
C LEU A 60 -5.24 -4.63 -0.52
N ILE A 61 -5.13 -4.40 -1.83
CA ILE A 61 -6.01 -3.48 -2.56
C ILE A 61 -7.47 -3.96 -2.50
N ILE A 62 -7.70 -5.25 -2.78
CA ILE A 62 -9.06 -5.84 -2.76
C ILE A 62 -9.71 -5.67 -1.40
N PHE A 63 -9.02 -6.02 -0.32
CA PHE A 63 -9.59 -5.93 1.03
C PHE A 63 -9.82 -4.48 1.47
N ASN A 64 -8.91 -3.55 1.13
CA ASN A 64 -9.09 -2.13 1.42
C ASN A 64 -10.30 -1.53 0.68
N ILE A 65 -10.44 -1.79 -0.64
CA ILE A 65 -11.61 -1.33 -1.41
C ILE A 65 -12.88 -1.96 -0.86
N SER A 66 -12.84 -3.26 -0.54
CA SER A 66 -13.98 -3.97 0.03
C SER A 66 -14.40 -3.42 1.40
N ALA A 67 -13.45 -2.99 2.23
CA ALA A 67 -13.70 -2.34 3.51
C ALA A 67 -14.33 -0.94 3.31
N LEU A 68 -13.84 -0.17 2.33
CA LEU A 68 -14.42 1.13 1.97
C LEU A 68 -15.86 1.02 1.48
N VAL A 69 -16.22 -0.05 0.77
CA VAL A 69 -17.61 -0.30 0.37
C VAL A 69 -18.53 -0.43 1.59
N ASN A 70 -18.12 -1.12 2.65
CA ASN A 70 -18.90 -1.21 3.89
C ASN A 70 -19.12 0.19 4.50
N VAL A 71 -18.04 0.98 4.59
CA VAL A 71 -18.11 2.33 5.16
C VAL A 71 -18.98 3.27 4.32
N LYS A 72 -18.94 3.15 3.00
CA LYS A 72 -19.84 3.87 2.11
C LYS A 72 -21.30 3.52 2.39
N ARG A 73 -21.64 2.24 2.59
CA ARG A 73 -23.01 1.80 2.90
C ARG A 73 -23.48 2.34 4.25
N ILE A 74 -22.64 2.28 5.27
CA ILE A 74 -22.92 2.86 6.58
C ILE A 74 -23.17 4.37 6.45
N ASN A 75 -22.31 5.07 5.71
CA ASN A 75 -22.45 6.51 5.53
C ASN A 75 -23.71 6.90 4.75
N LEU A 76 -24.17 6.07 3.80
CA LEU A 76 -25.44 6.32 3.10
C LEU A 76 -26.66 6.29 4.03
N GLN A 77 -26.59 5.56 5.14
CA GLN A 77 -27.66 5.52 6.14
C GLN A 77 -27.50 6.60 7.21
N LEU A 78 -26.28 6.80 7.71
CA LEU A 78 -26.01 7.74 8.80
C LEU A 78 -25.83 9.19 8.32
N ASN A 79 -25.56 9.40 7.03
CA ASN A 79 -25.25 10.69 6.42
C ASN A 79 -24.22 11.49 7.25
N ASN A 80 -23.12 10.84 7.63
CA ASN A 80 -22.14 11.39 8.56
C ASN A 80 -20.89 11.93 7.83
N HIS A 81 -20.59 13.21 8.06
CA HIS A 81 -19.49 13.91 7.41
C HIS A 81 -18.11 13.27 7.66
N ASN A 82 -17.86 12.77 8.87
CA ASN A 82 -16.59 12.16 9.24
C ASN A 82 -16.38 10.83 8.52
N LEU A 83 -17.42 10.00 8.36
CA LEU A 83 -17.35 8.77 7.54
C LEU A 83 -17.13 9.08 6.05
N ALA A 84 -17.78 10.12 5.53
CA ALA A 84 -17.58 10.55 4.15
C ALA A 84 -16.11 10.98 3.90
N LYS A 85 -15.54 11.75 4.83
CA LYS A 85 -14.14 12.17 4.79
C LYS A 85 -13.18 11.00 4.93
N PHE A 86 -13.39 10.11 5.91
CA PHE A 86 -12.58 8.89 6.06
C PHE A 86 -12.56 8.09 4.75
N HIS A 87 -13.73 7.84 4.15
CA HIS A 87 -13.83 7.10 2.89
C HIS A 87 -13.04 7.78 1.76
N SER A 88 -13.22 9.09 1.58
CA SER A 88 -12.56 9.86 0.52
C SER A 88 -11.04 9.90 0.69
N LEU A 89 -10.57 10.19 1.91
CA LEU A 89 -9.14 10.29 2.22
C LEU A 89 -8.44 8.94 2.11
N LEU A 90 -9.02 7.88 2.67
CA LEU A 90 -8.43 6.54 2.62
C LEU A 90 -8.41 6.00 1.18
N LEU A 91 -9.49 6.20 0.41
CA LEU A 91 -9.50 5.86 -1.03
C LEU A 91 -8.42 6.65 -1.79
N GLY A 92 -8.29 7.95 -1.50
CA GLY A 92 -7.26 8.81 -2.08
C GLY A 92 -5.85 8.31 -1.76
N ALA A 93 -5.58 7.93 -0.51
CA ALA A 93 -4.30 7.36 -0.10
C ALA A 93 -3.98 6.04 -0.81
N ILE A 94 -4.96 5.13 -0.91
CA ILE A 94 -4.81 3.84 -1.62
C ILE A 94 -4.49 4.08 -3.09
N ILE A 95 -5.23 4.96 -3.78
CA ILE A 95 -4.98 5.25 -5.19
C ILE A 95 -3.62 5.91 -5.36
N PHE A 96 -3.33 6.93 -4.55
CA PHE A 96 -2.07 7.68 -4.61
C PHE A 96 -0.86 6.76 -4.42
N THR A 97 -0.86 5.93 -3.38
CA THR A 97 0.23 4.98 -3.12
C THR A 97 0.42 3.99 -4.26
N ASN A 98 -0.64 3.32 -4.69
CA ASN A 98 -0.52 2.24 -5.67
C ASN A 98 -0.21 2.75 -7.09
N VAL A 99 -0.86 3.82 -7.54
CA VAL A 99 -0.61 4.40 -8.88
C VAL A 99 0.79 4.99 -8.95
N LEU A 100 1.19 5.77 -7.94
CA LEU A 100 2.48 6.42 -7.96
C LEU A 100 3.63 5.41 -7.79
N PHE A 101 3.43 4.37 -6.98
CA PHE A 101 4.37 3.26 -6.87
C PHE A 101 4.50 2.48 -8.19
N ALA A 102 3.41 2.24 -8.92
CA ALA A 102 3.46 1.59 -10.23
C ALA A 102 4.22 2.42 -11.26
N ILE A 103 4.00 3.74 -11.30
CA ILE A 103 4.75 4.66 -12.17
C ILE A 103 6.24 4.62 -11.82
N LEU A 104 6.57 4.71 -10.53
CA LEU A 104 7.94 4.65 -10.05
C LEU A 104 8.63 3.34 -10.43
N LEU A 105 7.98 2.19 -10.22
CA LEU A 105 8.51 0.90 -10.65
C LEU A 105 8.76 0.83 -12.16
N GLY A 106 7.85 1.39 -12.97
CA GLY A 106 8.03 1.47 -14.42
C GLY A 106 9.25 2.31 -14.81
N VAL A 107 9.39 3.50 -14.21
CA VAL A 107 10.53 4.41 -14.43
C VAL A 107 11.84 3.73 -14.01
N MET A 108 11.87 3.10 -12.83
CA MET A 108 13.05 2.38 -12.33
C MET A 108 13.42 1.20 -13.22
N SER A 109 12.43 0.43 -13.69
CA SER A 109 12.67 -0.68 -14.61
C SER A 109 13.28 -0.19 -15.93
N PHE A 110 12.80 0.93 -16.47
CA PHE A 110 13.36 1.55 -17.67
C PHE A 110 14.82 1.95 -17.48
N PHE A 111 15.15 2.65 -16.38
CA PHE A 111 16.53 3.02 -16.06
C PHE A 111 17.43 1.80 -15.86
N LEU A 112 16.94 0.75 -15.19
CA LEU A 112 17.70 -0.49 -15.01
C LEU A 112 18.00 -1.16 -16.35
N VAL A 113 17.04 -1.20 -17.28
CA VAL A 113 17.27 -1.75 -18.63
C VAL A 113 18.30 -0.92 -19.41
N ASP A 114 18.21 0.42 -19.37
CA ASP A 114 19.20 1.29 -20.02
C ASP A 114 20.61 1.03 -19.47
N ILE A 115 20.74 0.96 -18.14
CA ILE A 115 21.99 0.69 -17.47
C ILE A 115 22.53 -0.71 -17.83
N MET A 116 21.69 -1.75 -17.78
CA MET A 116 22.09 -3.11 -18.12
C MET A 116 22.49 -3.24 -19.60
N SER A 117 21.86 -2.48 -20.50
CA SER A 117 22.22 -2.45 -21.92
C SER A 117 23.63 -1.90 -22.15
N LYS A 118 24.11 -0.98 -21.31
CA LYS A 118 25.49 -0.46 -21.35
C LYS A 118 26.52 -1.50 -20.89
N PHE A 119 26.08 -2.50 -20.12
CA PHE A 119 26.95 -3.58 -19.61
C PHE A 119 26.96 -4.84 -20.47
N TYR A 120 26.14 -4.91 -21.51
CA TYR A 120 26.11 -6.06 -22.42
C TYR A 120 26.60 -5.66 -23.81
N PRO A 121 27.59 -6.35 -24.42
CA PRO A 121 28.30 -7.55 -23.96
C PRO A 121 29.65 -7.28 -23.26
N TYR A 122 29.99 -6.02 -22.97
CA TYR A 122 31.33 -5.67 -22.51
C TYR A 122 31.61 -6.12 -21.07
N PRO A 123 32.73 -6.82 -20.81
CA PRO A 123 33.07 -7.26 -19.46
C PRO A 123 33.29 -6.07 -18.53
N PRO A 124 32.88 -6.16 -17.25
CA PRO A 124 32.93 -5.08 -16.27
C PRO A 124 34.36 -4.58 -15.93
N SER A 125 35.41 -5.11 -16.55
CA SER A 125 36.78 -4.66 -16.37
C SER A 125 37.09 -3.30 -17.02
N THR A 126 36.23 -2.79 -17.90
CA THR A 126 36.38 -1.47 -18.55
C THR A 126 35.45 -0.40 -17.97
N LEU A 127 34.80 -0.70 -16.85
CA LEU A 127 33.78 0.15 -16.28
C LEU A 127 34.44 1.36 -15.60
N GLU A 128 34.20 2.54 -16.16
CA GLU A 128 34.66 3.78 -15.55
C GLU A 128 33.92 3.99 -14.22
N ILE A 129 34.67 4.35 -13.16
CA ILE A 129 34.11 4.65 -11.84
C ILE A 129 33.00 5.70 -11.92
N SER A 130 33.08 6.61 -12.91
CA SER A 130 32.06 7.61 -13.23
C SER A 130 30.68 7.01 -13.46
N SER A 131 30.56 5.92 -14.23
CA SER A 131 29.29 5.26 -14.53
C SER A 131 28.68 4.57 -13.30
N ILE A 132 29.51 4.01 -12.42
CA ILE A 132 29.04 3.41 -11.16
C ILE A 132 28.47 4.49 -10.23
N LEU A 133 29.17 5.62 -10.10
CA LEU A 133 28.73 6.74 -9.27
C LEU A 133 27.41 7.33 -9.78
N GLU A 134 27.24 7.48 -11.09
CA GLU A 134 26.00 7.94 -11.71
C GLU A 134 24.83 7.01 -11.37
N MET A 135 25.02 5.69 -11.47
CA MET A 135 24.00 4.70 -11.09
C MET A 135 23.60 4.82 -9.62
N ILE A 136 24.58 4.94 -8.73
CA ILE A 136 24.34 5.09 -7.29
C ILE A 136 23.55 6.37 -7.01
N MET A 137 23.91 7.50 -7.65
CA MET A 137 23.21 8.77 -7.50
C MET A 137 21.75 8.68 -7.96
N ILE A 138 21.49 8.07 -9.12
CA ILE A 138 20.12 7.85 -9.64
C ILE A 138 19.30 7.01 -8.65
N LEU A 139 19.90 5.94 -8.10
CA LEU A 139 19.23 5.08 -7.12
C LEU A 139 18.85 5.85 -5.85
N PHE A 140 19.74 6.71 -5.33
CA PHE A 140 19.45 7.52 -4.14
C PHE A 140 18.35 8.57 -4.40
N ILE A 141 18.36 9.21 -5.56
CA ILE A 141 17.29 10.15 -5.95
C ILE A 141 15.96 9.41 -5.97
N PHE A 142 15.92 8.23 -6.57
CA PHE A 142 14.72 7.41 -6.64
C PHE A 142 14.22 6.99 -5.25
N LEU A 143 15.13 6.53 -4.39
CA LEU A 143 14.81 6.16 -3.02
C LEU A 143 14.24 7.35 -2.23
N GLY A 144 14.83 8.54 -2.41
CA GLY A 144 14.33 9.78 -1.79
C GLY A 144 12.91 10.13 -2.24
N ILE A 145 12.60 9.98 -3.53
CA ILE A 145 11.25 10.21 -4.07
C ILE A 145 10.25 9.20 -3.49
N VAL A 146 10.58 7.91 -3.51
CA VAL A 146 9.74 6.85 -2.92
C VAL A 146 9.45 7.14 -1.46
N PHE A 147 10.47 7.50 -0.68
CA PHE A 147 10.33 7.81 0.74
C PHE A 147 9.41 9.01 0.99
N ALA A 148 9.56 10.09 0.22
CA ALA A 148 8.70 11.26 0.31
C ALA A 148 7.22 10.91 0.02
N ILE A 149 6.97 10.05 -0.97
CA ILE A 149 5.62 9.60 -1.33
C ILE A 149 4.99 8.78 -0.21
N ILE A 150 5.76 7.87 0.41
CA ILE A 150 5.28 7.06 1.54
C ILE A 150 4.90 7.97 2.71
N ILE A 151 5.70 9.00 3.02
CA ILE A 151 5.37 9.96 4.07
C ILE A 151 4.06 10.71 3.75
N ILE A 152 3.91 11.22 2.53
CA ILE A 152 2.70 11.95 2.13
C ILE A 152 1.47 11.04 2.24
N ALA A 153 1.58 9.80 1.76
CA ALA A 153 0.52 8.81 1.88
C ALA A 153 0.14 8.53 3.34
N ALA A 154 1.14 8.30 4.20
CA ALA A 154 0.92 8.06 5.62
C ALA A 154 0.22 9.24 6.30
N ILE A 155 0.56 10.49 5.95
CA ILE A 155 -0.13 11.68 6.47
C ILE A 155 -1.62 11.69 6.06
N ILE A 156 -1.92 11.32 4.81
CA ILE A 156 -3.32 11.25 4.32
C ILE A 156 -4.07 10.13 5.05
N GLU A 157 -3.45 8.97 5.24
CA GLU A 157 -4.04 7.85 5.99
C GLU A 157 -4.31 8.21 7.45
N MET A 158 -3.35 8.83 8.14
CA MET A 158 -3.54 9.30 9.51
C MET A 158 -4.74 10.23 9.63
N LYS A 159 -4.86 11.21 8.71
CA LYS A 159 -6.03 12.10 8.67
C LYS A 159 -7.32 11.34 8.39
N ALA A 160 -7.30 10.28 7.57
CA ALA A 160 -8.46 9.43 7.38
C ALA A 160 -8.86 8.80 8.73
N TRP A 161 -7.92 8.13 9.41
CA TRP A 161 -8.15 7.48 10.70
C TRP A 161 -8.65 8.44 11.78
N ASP A 162 -8.15 9.68 11.82
CA ASP A 162 -8.66 10.72 12.73
C ASP A 162 -10.16 11.00 12.51
N ASN A 163 -10.61 11.04 11.25
CA ASN A 163 -12.04 11.22 10.96
C ASN A 163 -12.85 9.99 11.40
N LEU A 164 -12.33 8.78 11.24
CA LEU A 164 -13.00 7.59 11.76
C LEU A 164 -13.07 7.61 13.30
N ASN A 165 -12.01 8.08 13.97
CA ASN A 165 -12.00 8.20 15.42
C ASN A 165 -13.04 9.22 15.91
N ASN A 166 -13.08 10.39 15.29
CA ASN A 166 -14.08 11.42 15.59
C ASN A 166 -15.51 10.91 15.38
N PHE A 167 -15.73 10.10 14.34
CA PHE A 167 -17.02 9.43 14.15
C PHE A 167 -17.39 8.53 15.34
N PHE A 168 -16.45 7.72 15.85
CA PHE A 168 -16.72 6.85 17.00
C PHE A 168 -16.98 7.63 18.28
N ILE A 169 -16.27 8.74 18.51
CA ILE A 169 -16.46 9.62 19.66
C ILE A 169 -17.86 10.27 19.61
N GLU A 170 -18.23 10.85 18.47
CA GLU A 170 -19.53 11.52 18.29
C GLU A 170 -20.73 10.55 18.37
N ASN A 171 -20.51 9.28 17.99
CA ASN A 171 -21.55 8.26 17.92
C ASN A 171 -21.36 7.16 18.98
N ALA A 172 -20.69 7.48 20.09
CA ALA A 172 -20.35 6.52 21.14
C ALA A 172 -21.55 5.73 21.69
N SER A 173 -22.75 6.34 21.69
CA SER A 173 -24.00 5.70 22.13
C SER A 173 -24.48 4.56 21.23
N MET A 174 -24.00 4.48 19.98
CA MET A 174 -24.32 3.42 19.02
C MET A 174 -23.46 2.16 19.23
N PHE A 175 -22.41 2.24 20.04
CA PHE A 175 -21.44 1.18 20.22
C PHE A 175 -21.42 0.70 21.68
N PRO A 176 -21.03 -0.56 21.93
CA PRO A 176 -20.77 -1.04 23.30
C PRO A 176 -19.77 -0.12 24.01
N PRO A 177 -19.91 0.10 25.33
CA PRO A 177 -19.09 1.05 26.09
C PRO A 177 -17.58 0.75 26.09
N ASN A 178 -17.19 -0.43 25.61
CA ASN A 178 -15.81 -0.88 25.51
C ASN A 178 -15.11 -0.34 24.24
N ILE A 179 -15.88 0.08 23.23
CA ILE A 179 -15.35 0.63 21.97
C ILE A 179 -15.10 2.14 22.13
N SER A 180 -16.00 2.86 22.80
CA SER A 180 -15.92 4.31 22.98
C SER A 180 -14.87 4.78 23.99
N LYS A 181 -14.40 3.90 24.90
CA LYS A 181 -13.34 4.21 25.87
C LYS A 181 -11.92 3.90 25.39
N ALA A 182 -11.79 3.18 24.27
CA ALA A 182 -10.50 2.79 23.69
C ALA A 182 -10.08 3.66 22.49
N ALA A 183 -10.99 4.55 22.05
CA ALA A 183 -10.81 5.59 21.03
C ALA A 183 -10.32 6.90 21.66
#